data_AF-A0A162QH07-F1
#
_entry.id   AF-A0A162QH07-F1
#
_cell.length_a   1.000
_cell.length_b   1.000
_cell.length_c   1.000
_cell.angle_alpha   90.00
_cell.angle_beta   90.00
_cell.angle_gamma   90.00
#
_symmetry.space_group_name_H-M   'P 1'
#
loop_
_entity.id
_entity.type
_entity.pdbx_description
1 polymer ?
#
loop_
_entity_poly.entity_id
_entity_poly.type
_entity_poly.pdbx_seq_one_letter_code
_entity_poly.pdbx_strand_id
1 'polypeptide(L)' 'MSETVKAKTFWVWTDKAEAKNPARSRSGEPIWEDKRYEAPQWMIDQGLIQDAGDVDKEGQMSIFDLMG' A
#
# COMPACT_ATOMS: atom_id res chain seq x y z
N MET A 1 3.08 -8.47 -22.10
CA MET A 1 3.98 -7.45 -21.50
C MET A 1 3.54 -7.29 -20.06
N SER A 2 4.44 -7.32 -19.10
CA SER A 2 4.07 -7.08 -17.71
C SER A 2 3.76 -5.59 -17.56
N GLU A 3 2.49 -5.23 -17.42
CA GLU A 3 2.11 -3.84 -17.19
C GLU A 3 2.58 -3.43 -15.79
N THR A 4 3.41 -2.40 -15.75
CA THR A 4 3.92 -1.80 -14.52
C THR A 4 3.30 -0.43 -14.31
N VAL A 5 3.08 -0.07 -13.05
CA VAL A 5 2.52 1.20 -12.62
C VAL A 5 3.56 1.92 -11.79
N LYS A 6 3.73 3.20 -12.11
CA LYS A 6 4.61 4.08 -11.38
C LYS A 6 3.88 4.66 -10.17
N ALA A 7 4.49 4.56 -8.99
CA ALA A 7 4.02 5.23 -7.78
C ALA A 7 4.10 6.76 -7.96
N LYS A 8 3.17 7.48 -7.33
CA LYS A 8 3.27 8.93 -7.15
C LYS A 8 4.40 9.26 -6.18
N THR A 9 4.48 8.50 -5.08
CA THR A 9 5.53 8.64 -4.06
C THR A 9 6.42 7.41 -4.04
N PHE A 10 5.99 6.34 -3.39
CA PHE A 10 6.59 5.02 -3.40
C PHE A 10 5.54 3.99 -2.98
N TRP A 11 5.69 2.75 -3.45
CA TRP A 11 4.83 1.66 -3.08
C TRP A 11 5.15 1.14 -1.68
N VAL A 12 4.12 0.95 -0.88
CA VAL A 12 4.18 0.29 0.44
C VAL A 12 3.30 -0.94 0.45
N TRP A 13 3.58 -1.86 1.37
CA TRP A 13 2.70 -2.99 1.62
C TRP A 13 1.39 -2.56 2.28
N THR A 14 0.32 -3.27 1.97
CA THR A 14 -0.98 -3.16 2.64
C THR A 14 -1.11 -4.20 3.76
N ASP A 15 -2.13 -4.04 4.62
CA ASP A 15 -2.50 -5.05 5.63
C ASP A 15 -2.77 -6.43 4.99
N LYS A 16 -3.28 -6.46 3.77
CA LYS A 16 -3.53 -7.69 3.02
C LYS A 16 -2.24 -8.40 2.65
N ALA A 17 -1.21 -7.66 2.25
CA ALA A 17 0.10 -8.25 1.97
C ALA A 17 0.76 -8.75 3.24
N GLU A 18 0.63 -8.02 4.35
CA GLU A 18 1.09 -8.47 5.66
C GLU A 18 0.39 -9.74 6.11
N ALA A 19 -0.94 -9.83 5.99
CA ALA A 19 -1.68 -11.05 6.33
C ALA A 19 -1.26 -12.25 5.46
N LYS A 20 -0.84 -12.01 4.21
CA LYS A 20 -0.38 -13.06 3.29
C LYS A 20 1.05 -13.51 3.57
N ASN A 21 1.94 -12.59 3.95
CA ASN A 21 3.34 -12.89 4.25
C ASN A 21 3.94 -11.92 5.29
N PRO A 22 3.60 -12.09 6.57
CA PRO A 22 3.98 -11.13 7.62
C PRO A 22 5.48 -11.13 7.90
N ALA A 23 6.20 -12.17 7.46
CA ALA A 23 7.65 -12.25 7.59
C ALA A 23 8.42 -11.36 6.62
N ARG A 24 7.77 -10.90 5.52
CA ARG A 24 8.42 -10.15 4.44
C ARG A 24 7.65 -8.91 3.95
N SER A 25 6.38 -8.82 4.29
CA SER A 25 5.50 -7.72 3.93
C SER A 25 4.92 -7.15 5.22
N ARG A 26 5.22 -5.90 5.52
CA ARG A 26 4.68 -5.18 6.68
C ARG A 26 3.90 -3.99 6.22
N SER A 27 2.65 -3.88 6.64
CA SER A 27 1.77 -2.79 6.24
C SER A 27 2.41 -1.42 6.54
N GLY A 28 2.37 -0.53 5.55
CA GLY A 28 2.98 0.79 5.62
C GLY A 28 4.51 0.82 5.43
N GLU A 29 5.20 -0.33 5.43
CA GLU A 29 6.62 -0.37 5.07
C GLU A 29 6.80 -0.39 3.54
N PRO A 30 7.85 0.27 3.02
CA PRO A 30 8.16 0.25 1.58
C PRO A 30 8.33 -1.18 1.06
N ILE A 31 7.91 -1.41 -0.18
CA ILE A 31 8.18 -2.68 -0.85
C ILE A 31 9.67 -2.81 -1.23
N TRP A 32 10.02 -3.93 -1.88
CA TRP A 32 11.37 -4.17 -2.39
C TRP A 32 11.92 -2.96 -3.15
N GLU A 33 13.19 -2.62 -2.92
CA GLU A 33 13.81 -1.40 -3.46
C GLU A 33 13.77 -1.32 -4.99
N ASP A 34 13.88 -2.46 -5.67
CA ASP A 34 13.81 -2.56 -7.13
C ASP A 34 12.42 -2.20 -7.69
N LYS A 35 11.38 -2.34 -6.88
CA LYS A 35 9.99 -2.06 -7.25
C LYS A 35 9.41 -0.86 -6.53
N ARG A 36 10.19 -0.18 -5.68
CA ARG A 36 9.71 0.92 -4.80
C ARG A 36 8.95 2.00 -5.55
N TYR A 37 9.34 2.32 -6.78
CA TYR A 37 8.68 3.36 -7.59
C TYR A 37 7.90 2.80 -8.77
N GLU A 38 8.10 1.53 -9.12
CA GLU A 38 7.49 0.91 -10.27
C GLU A 38 7.17 -0.55 -9.93
N ALA A 39 5.88 -0.86 -9.85
CA ALA A 39 5.42 -2.18 -9.45
C ALA A 39 4.44 -2.74 -10.46
N PRO A 40 4.31 -4.08 -10.57
CA PRO A 40 3.36 -4.68 -11.48
C PRO A 40 1.90 -4.32 -11.14
N GLN A 41 1.09 -4.04 -12.16
CA GLN A 41 -0.34 -3.73 -12.03
C GLN A 41 -1.10 -4.79 -11.22
N TRP A 42 -0.75 -6.08 -11.40
CA TRP A 42 -1.41 -7.18 -10.67
C TRP A 42 -1.28 -7.08 -9.14
N MET A 43 -0.23 -6.44 -8.62
CA MET A 43 -0.09 -6.23 -7.16
C MET A 43 -1.10 -5.21 -6.65
N ILE A 44 -1.42 -4.21 -7.47
CA ILE A 44 -2.41 -3.17 -7.18
C ILE A 44 -3.81 -3.75 -7.33
N ASP A 45 -4.06 -4.52 -8.41
CA ASP A 45 -5.35 -5.18 -8.64
C ASP A 45 -5.69 -6.19 -7.53
N GLN A 46 -4.67 -6.86 -6.98
CA GLN A 46 -4.83 -7.74 -5.83
C GLN A 46 -4.91 -6.98 -4.49
N GLY A 47 -4.67 -5.67 -4.48
CA GLY A 47 -4.62 -4.85 -3.26
C GLY A 47 -3.51 -5.27 -2.32
N LEU A 48 -2.35 -5.69 -2.84
CA LEU A 48 -1.17 -6.06 -2.05
C LEU A 48 -0.33 -4.83 -1.72
N ILE A 49 -0.29 -3.86 -2.63
CA ILE A 49 0.48 -2.63 -2.48
C ILE A 49 -0.42 -1.42 -2.66
N GLN A 50 -0.03 -0.32 -2.04
CA GLN A 50 -0.66 0.99 -2.20
C GLN A 50 0.41 2.08 -2.24
N ASP A 51 0.08 3.23 -2.80
CA ASP A 51 1.01 4.37 -2.79
C ASP A 51 1.10 4.91 -1.36
N ALA A 52 2.31 5.20 -0.88
CA ALA A 52 2.53 5.71 0.47
C ALA A 52 1.80 7.04 0.74
N GLY A 53 1.59 7.84 -0.31
CA GLY A 53 0.82 9.08 -0.23
C GLY A 53 -0.69 8.87 -0.18
N ASP A 54 -1.16 7.70 -0.64
CA ASP A 54 -2.56 7.26 -0.55
C ASP A 54 -2.78 6.32 0.65
N VAL A 55 -1.77 6.13 1.53
CA VAL A 55 -1.96 5.53 2.86
C VAL A 55 -2.73 6.55 3.69
N ASP A 56 -4.02 6.66 3.40
CA ASP A 56 -4.93 7.33 4.28
C ASP A 56 -4.79 6.65 5.63
N LYS A 57 -4.53 7.47 6.65
CA LYS A 57 -4.64 7.09 8.04
C LYS A 57 -6.12 6.83 8.34
N GLU A 58 -6.72 5.83 7.69
CA GLU A 58 -8.08 5.34 7.92
C GLU A 58 -8.25 4.79 9.36
N GLY A 59 -7.21 4.82 10.19
CA GLY A 59 -7.29 4.65 11.65
C GLY A 59 -7.57 5.94 12.43
N GLN A 60 -7.56 7.11 11.79
CA GLN A 60 -8.00 8.36 12.39
C GLN A 60 -9.25 8.85 11.66
N MET A 61 -10.29 8.01 11.63
CA MET A 61 -11.65 8.52 11.78
C MET A 61 -11.62 9.38 13.03
N SER A 62 -11.43 10.68 12.83
CA SER A 62 -11.54 11.65 13.89
C SER A 62 -12.93 11.44 14.47
N ILE A 63 -12.99 10.96 15.71
CA ILE A 63 -14.20 10.80 16.53
C ILE A 63 -15.04 12.10 16.57
N PHE A 64 -14.54 13.19 16.00
CA PHE A 64 -15.22 14.46 15.78
C PHE A 64 -16.36 14.45 14.75
N ASP A 65 -16.57 13.41 13.93
CA ASP A 65 -17.71 13.39 12.98
C ASP A 65 -18.98 12.74 13.55
N LEU A 66 -18.98 12.31 14.83
CA LEU A 66 -20.14 11.73 15.53
C LEU A 66 -20.67 12.62 16.67
N MET A 67 -20.59 13.94 16.53
CA MET A 67 -21.39 14.89 17.32
C MET A 67 -21.98 15.96 16.39
N GLY A 68 -23.00 15.57 15.65
CA GLY A 68 -24.03 16.44 15.08
C GLY A 68 -25.37 16.14 15.75
#